data_AF-A0A519RF59-F1
#
_entry.id   AF-A0A519RF59-F1
#
_cell.length_a   1.000
_cell.length_b   1.000
_cell.length_c   1.000
_cell.angle_alpha   90.00
_cell.angle_beta   90.00
_cell.angle_gamma   90.00
#
_symmetry.space_group_name_H-M   'P 1'
#
loop_
_entity.id
_entity.type
_entity.pdbx_description
1 polymer ?
#
loop_
_entity_poly.entity_id
_entity_poly.type
_entity_poly.pdbx_seq_one_letter_code
_entity_poly.pdbx_strand_id
1 'polypeptide(L)'
;TDAQLKILYQNATLFIYPSALEGFGLPLIEAGYHNLPIICRDIAVFREVAGNSAYYFSGFDASAVSNSIKKWMLLKDKTQFGKIPSLTWQQSTTNLLNVFLEKNWYKQWLPKNDNLITYNVNHPAVHTQVGSMQAGQYVTAFKEGHLLYGPFIGLPLGQYELKIFGEVKEKGFPQSHADVSVSSGTQILAHQYLDNANNNIIAHMQLDITEKVEGLEVRVWVPSDAYIKVRGYTFLLINADQGKTFLVVDPRLQSAVGTIKNGQVSTSGKSGHLLFGPFIPLAKGSYIIDVVGKCTEIGKLAYIDIATNSGSQILTKIAIQKQDGDMLMQLPLDLSEDIEGLEVRIYVSEDTEMYVKRINIYPANSEMDEEDSFETIGLKA
;
A
#
# COMPACT_ATOMS: atom_id res chain seq x y z
N THR A 1 -2.78 24.06 39.06
CA THR A 1 -1.55 24.46 38.35
C THR A 1 -0.68 23.24 38.13
N ASP A 2 0.29 23.29 37.23
CA ASP A 2 1.19 22.16 36.96
C ASP A 2 1.96 21.72 38.20
N ALA A 3 2.35 22.67 39.05
CA ALA A 3 2.99 22.39 40.33
C ALA A 3 2.08 21.56 41.26
N GLN A 4 0.78 21.88 41.33
CA GLN A 4 -0.18 21.11 42.12
C GLN A 4 -0.41 19.72 41.53
N LEU A 5 -0.52 19.60 40.20
CA LEU A 5 -0.70 18.33 39.51
C LEU A 5 0.49 17.38 39.76
N LYS A 6 1.72 17.91 39.71
CA LYS A 6 2.94 17.15 40.04
C LYS A 6 2.90 16.60 41.47
N ILE A 7 2.46 17.41 42.44
CA ILE A 7 2.30 16.98 43.83
C ILE A 7 1.26 15.85 43.92
N LEU A 8 0.14 15.94 43.20
CA LEU A 8 -0.88 14.89 43.18
C LEU A 8 -0.32 13.56 42.63
N TYR A 9 0.41 13.60 41.51
CA TYR A 9 1.05 12.38 40.99
C TYR A 9 2.07 11.79 41.96
N GLN A 10 2.89 12.61 42.61
CA GLN A 10 3.90 12.14 43.55
C GLN A 10 3.31 11.48 44.82
N ASN A 11 2.09 11.87 45.22
CA ASN A 11 1.45 11.37 46.42
C ASN A 11 0.36 10.31 46.14
N ALA A 12 0.02 10.07 44.88
CA ALA A 12 -0.96 9.06 44.51
C ALA A 12 -0.39 7.64 44.71
N THR A 13 -1.26 6.69 45.06
CA THR A 13 -0.90 5.25 45.14
C THR A 13 -1.19 4.51 43.84
N LEU A 14 -2.13 5.03 43.05
CA LEU A 14 -2.69 4.40 41.87
C LEU A 14 -3.25 5.48 40.96
N PHE A 15 -2.95 5.41 39.67
CA PHE A 15 -3.59 6.22 38.65
C PHE A 15 -4.67 5.41 37.94
N ILE A 16 -5.87 5.98 37.81
CA ILE A 16 -6.99 5.33 37.15
C ILE A 16 -7.45 6.20 36.00
N TYR A 17 -7.44 5.65 34.79
CA TYR A 17 -7.81 6.37 33.58
C TYR A 17 -8.94 5.66 32.81
N PRO A 18 -10.21 5.95 33.15
CA PRO A 18 -11.36 5.25 32.59
C PRO A 18 -11.84 5.83 31.26
N SER A 19 -11.00 6.60 30.54
CA SER A 19 -11.38 7.27 29.29
C SER A 19 -11.89 6.28 28.24
N ALA A 20 -12.95 6.67 27.55
CA ALA A 20 -13.60 5.86 26.51
C ALA A 20 -12.96 6.03 25.13
N LEU A 21 -12.32 7.17 24.90
CA LEU A 21 -11.73 7.56 23.62
C LEU A 21 -10.58 8.53 23.90
N GLU A 22 -9.43 8.26 23.29
CA GLU A 22 -8.24 9.10 23.42
C GLU A 22 -7.52 9.19 22.08
N GLY A 23 -6.85 10.32 21.86
CA GLY A 23 -5.93 10.47 20.73
C GLY A 23 -4.56 9.86 20.99
N PHE A 24 -4.05 9.98 22.21
CA PHE A 24 -2.71 9.46 22.58
C PHE A 24 -2.63 8.97 24.03
N GLY A 25 -3.13 9.75 25.00
CA GLY A 25 -3.07 9.38 26.42
C GLY A 25 -1.86 9.92 27.18
N LEU A 26 -1.51 11.21 26.99
CA LEU A 26 -0.46 11.89 27.76
C LEU A 26 -0.56 11.69 29.28
N PRO A 27 -1.76 11.74 29.91
CA PRO A 27 -1.86 11.51 31.37
C PRO A 27 -1.36 10.13 31.81
N LEU A 28 -1.45 9.12 30.94
CA LEU A 28 -0.93 7.77 31.20
C LEU A 28 0.61 7.76 31.21
N ILE A 29 1.24 8.53 30.32
CA ILE A 29 2.70 8.71 30.27
C ILE A 29 3.18 9.51 31.48
N GLU A 30 2.46 10.58 31.86
CA GLU A 30 2.76 11.37 33.06
C GLU A 30 2.71 10.51 34.33
N ALA A 31 1.65 9.71 34.50
CA ALA A 31 1.54 8.77 35.61
C ALA A 31 2.69 7.75 35.62
N GLY A 32 3.06 7.22 34.44
CA GLY A 32 4.20 6.32 34.26
C GLY A 32 5.54 6.96 34.62
N TYR A 33 5.75 8.23 34.28
CA TYR A 33 6.95 9.01 34.65
C TYR A 33 7.10 9.13 36.17
N HIS A 34 5.97 9.23 36.87
CA HIS A 34 5.92 9.22 38.34
C HIS A 34 5.97 7.81 38.96
N ASN A 35 6.16 6.75 38.16
CA ASN A 35 6.15 5.35 38.56
C ASN A 35 4.86 4.91 39.27
N LEU A 36 3.72 5.53 38.91
CA LEU A 36 2.43 5.12 39.44
C LEU A 36 1.97 3.82 38.76
N PRO A 37 1.43 2.86 39.53
CA PRO A 37 0.64 1.79 38.96
C PRO A 37 -0.57 2.37 38.23
N ILE A 38 -0.95 1.78 37.09
CA ILE A 38 -1.99 2.31 36.23
C ILE A 38 -3.09 1.27 36.00
N ILE A 39 -4.33 1.70 36.21
CA ILE A 39 -5.53 1.01 35.71
C ILE A 39 -6.11 1.86 34.58
N CYS A 40 -6.27 1.32 33.38
CA CYS A 40 -6.86 2.04 32.27
C CYS A 40 -7.85 1.19 31.48
N ARG A 41 -8.70 1.84 30.69
CA ARG A 41 -9.65 1.13 29.83
C ARG A 41 -8.91 0.36 28.74
N ASP A 42 -9.42 -0.80 28.35
CA ASP A 42 -8.86 -1.57 27.24
C ASP A 42 -9.27 -0.95 25.88
N ILE A 43 -8.53 0.08 25.47
CA ILE A 43 -8.66 0.73 24.15
C ILE A 43 -7.32 0.67 23.41
N ALA A 44 -7.39 0.65 22.07
CA ALA A 44 -6.23 0.45 21.20
C ALA A 44 -5.06 1.42 21.51
N VAL A 45 -5.37 2.70 21.68
CA VAL A 45 -4.36 3.74 21.99
C VAL A 45 -3.63 3.48 23.31
N PHE A 46 -4.32 3.02 24.36
CA PHE A 46 -3.66 2.69 25.63
C PHE A 46 -2.85 1.40 25.58
N ARG A 47 -3.20 0.47 24.69
CA ARG A 47 -2.38 -0.73 24.41
C ARG A 47 -1.11 -0.36 23.68
N GLU A 48 -1.18 0.56 22.72
CA GLU A 48 -0.03 1.09 22.00
C GLU A 48 0.96 1.79 22.94
N VAL A 49 0.45 2.65 23.84
CA VAL A 49 1.31 3.42 24.73
C VAL A 49 1.82 2.61 25.93
N ALA A 50 0.94 1.91 26.65
CA ALA A 50 1.34 1.25 27.90
C ALA A 50 1.81 -0.20 27.71
N GLY A 51 1.47 -0.87 26.61
CA GLY A 51 1.81 -2.27 26.37
C GLY A 51 1.40 -3.19 27.54
N ASN A 52 2.39 -3.81 28.19
CA ASN A 52 2.19 -4.69 29.35
C ASN A 52 2.38 -3.97 30.71
N SER A 53 2.53 -2.65 30.70
CA SER A 53 2.86 -1.83 31.87
C SER A 53 1.63 -1.29 32.62
N ALA A 54 0.42 -1.69 32.23
CA ALA A 54 -0.82 -1.25 32.86
C ALA A 54 -1.79 -2.41 33.08
N TYR A 55 -2.71 -2.22 34.03
CA TYR A 55 -3.85 -3.11 34.23
C TYR A 55 -5.05 -2.63 33.43
N TYR A 56 -5.57 -3.47 32.54
CA TYR A 56 -6.64 -3.10 31.62
C TYR A 56 -8.00 -3.59 32.08
N PHE A 57 -9.05 -2.80 31.85
CA PHE A 57 -10.43 -3.20 32.09
C PHE A 57 -11.37 -2.80 30.96
N SER A 58 -12.47 -3.53 30.81
CA SER A 58 -13.53 -3.24 29.83
C SER A 58 -14.84 -2.89 30.54
N GLY A 59 -15.76 -2.21 29.85
CA GLY A 59 -17.08 -1.82 30.37
C GLY A 59 -17.20 -0.33 30.71
N PHE A 60 -18.38 0.25 30.48
CA PHE A 60 -18.62 1.71 30.55
C PHE A 60 -19.35 2.16 31.82
N ASP A 61 -19.89 1.24 32.60
CA ASP A 61 -20.57 1.55 33.84
C ASP A 61 -19.60 1.69 35.03
N ALA A 62 -20.09 2.31 36.11
CA ALA A 62 -19.31 2.52 37.33
C ALA A 62 -18.91 1.20 38.01
N SER A 63 -19.67 0.12 37.81
CA SER A 63 -19.37 -1.18 38.41
C SER A 63 -18.13 -1.81 37.77
N ALA A 64 -17.91 -1.61 36.46
CA ALA A 64 -16.72 -2.06 35.76
C ALA A 64 -15.43 -1.45 36.36
N VAL A 65 -15.44 -0.15 36.63
CA VAL A 65 -14.32 0.55 37.28
C VAL A 65 -14.15 0.09 38.73
N SER A 66 -15.24 -0.01 39.49
CA SER A 66 -15.17 -0.49 40.88
C SER A 66 -14.60 -1.90 40.97
N ASN A 67 -15.03 -2.80 40.10
CA ASN A 67 -14.57 -4.18 40.06
C ASN A 67 -13.12 -4.30 39.60
N SER A 68 -12.67 -3.46 38.66
CA SER A 68 -11.27 -3.46 38.22
C SER A 68 -10.33 -3.00 39.34
N ILE A 69 -10.71 -1.96 40.10
CA ILE A 69 -9.95 -1.53 41.29
C ILE A 69 -9.86 -2.66 42.32
N LYS A 70 -10.99 -3.31 42.66
CA LYS A 70 -10.99 -4.43 43.62
C LYS A 70 -10.10 -5.58 43.16
N LYS A 71 -10.19 -5.98 41.89
CA LYS A 71 -9.35 -7.04 41.31
C LYS A 71 -7.87 -6.67 41.36
N TRP A 72 -7.53 -5.43 40.96
CA TRP A 72 -6.17 -4.93 41.01
C TRP A 72 -5.62 -4.91 42.45
N MET A 73 -6.43 -4.50 43.44
CA MET A 73 -6.02 -4.48 44.84
C MET A 73 -5.62 -5.87 45.35
N LEU A 74 -6.30 -6.93 44.86
CA LEU A 74 -6.10 -8.33 45.23
C LEU A 74 -4.93 -9.01 44.50
N LEU A 75 -4.27 -8.34 43.55
CA LEU A 75 -3.10 -8.90 42.88
C LEU A 75 -1.98 -9.18 43.89
N LYS A 76 -1.45 -10.41 43.85
CA LYS A 76 -0.35 -10.85 44.71
C LYS A 76 0.96 -10.16 44.37
N ASP A 77 1.20 -9.94 43.07
CA ASP A 77 2.38 -9.24 42.57
C ASP A 77 1.94 -8.07 41.70
N LYS A 78 2.19 -6.85 42.20
CA LYS A 78 1.93 -5.59 41.49
C LYS A 78 3.18 -5.07 40.78
N THR A 79 4.33 -5.70 40.98
CA THR A 79 5.61 -5.36 40.33
C THR A 79 5.71 -5.93 38.91
N GLN A 80 4.79 -6.82 38.54
CA GLN A 80 4.67 -7.36 37.18
C GLN A 80 4.43 -6.29 36.09
N PHE A 81 3.95 -5.10 36.48
CA PHE A 81 3.76 -3.99 35.54
C PHE A 81 5.08 -3.22 35.40
N GLY A 82 5.66 -3.28 34.20
CA GLY A 82 6.89 -2.56 33.87
C GLY A 82 6.71 -1.04 33.82
N LYS A 83 7.78 -0.33 33.44
CA LYS A 83 7.68 1.10 33.14
C LYS A 83 7.07 1.29 31.76
N ILE A 84 6.18 2.27 31.64
CA ILE A 84 5.66 2.71 30.35
C ILE A 84 6.83 3.21 29.49
N PRO A 85 6.99 2.71 28.26
CA PRO A 85 7.92 3.28 27.29
C PRO A 85 7.54 4.74 27.02
N SER A 86 8.44 5.68 27.30
CA SER A 86 8.20 7.11 27.06
C SER A 86 9.27 7.69 26.14
N LEU A 87 8.85 8.45 25.14
CA LEU A 87 9.74 9.26 24.30
C LEU A 87 9.89 10.67 24.91
N THR A 88 11.08 11.25 24.81
CA THR A 88 11.24 12.69 25.01
C THR A 88 10.72 13.45 23.79
N TRP A 89 10.39 14.74 23.96
CA TRP A 89 10.02 15.60 22.83
C TRP A 89 11.13 15.68 21.76
N GLN A 90 12.39 15.62 22.18
CA GLN A 90 13.51 15.57 21.26
C GLN A 90 13.50 14.28 20.44
N GLN A 91 13.31 13.12 21.08
CA GLN A 91 13.22 11.82 20.40
C GLN A 91 12.01 11.74 19.47
N SER A 92 10.85 12.25 19.91
CA SER A 92 9.65 12.31 19.06
C SER A 92 9.88 13.18 17.83
N THR A 93 10.55 14.33 17.99
CA THR A 93 10.92 15.20 16.86
C THR A 93 11.91 14.50 15.93
N THR A 94 12.92 13.82 16.46
CA THR A 94 13.87 13.03 15.66
C THR A 94 13.17 11.93 14.87
N ASN A 95 12.26 11.18 15.49
CA ASN A 95 11.49 10.15 14.79
C ASN A 95 10.66 10.75 13.65
N LEU A 96 10.03 11.90 13.87
CA LEU A 96 9.29 12.60 12.82
C LEU A 96 10.20 13.04 11.66
N LEU A 97 11.39 13.58 11.96
CA LEU A 97 12.36 13.97 10.94
C LEU A 97 12.84 12.78 10.12
N ASN A 98 13.10 11.63 10.76
CA ASN A 98 13.53 10.41 10.07
C ASN A 98 12.45 9.88 9.11
N VAL A 99 11.16 10.05 9.43
CA VAL A 99 10.06 9.73 8.51
C VAL A 99 10.17 10.57 7.23
N PHE A 100 10.41 11.88 7.34
CA PHE A 100 10.47 12.78 6.18
C PHE A 100 11.77 12.66 5.39
N LEU A 101 12.91 12.54 6.07
CA LEU A 101 14.23 12.59 5.45
C LEU A 101 14.69 11.21 4.97
N GLU A 102 14.37 10.15 5.71
CA GLU A 102 14.88 8.80 5.47
C GLU A 102 13.77 7.83 5.02
N LYS A 103 12.52 8.30 4.94
CA LYS A 103 11.34 7.48 4.62
C LYS A 103 11.13 6.31 5.61
N ASN A 104 11.57 6.49 6.86
CA ASN A 104 11.44 5.50 7.93
C ASN A 104 10.04 5.50 8.57
N TRP A 105 9.02 5.09 7.80
CA TRP A 105 7.64 5.01 8.27
C TRP A 105 7.45 3.89 9.30
N TYR A 106 6.91 4.20 10.49
CA TYR A 106 6.62 3.19 11.52
C TYR A 106 5.49 2.23 11.13
N LYS A 107 4.60 2.68 10.22
CA LYS A 107 3.55 1.89 9.60
C LYS A 107 3.21 2.53 8.26
N GLN A 108 3.21 1.73 7.20
CA GLN A 108 2.67 2.14 5.90
C GLN A 108 1.26 1.56 5.78
N TRP A 109 0.27 2.43 5.60
CA TRP A 109 -1.09 2.00 5.34
C TRP A 109 -1.20 1.62 3.86
N LEU A 110 -1.37 0.33 3.58
CA LEU A 110 -1.71 -0.18 2.27
C LEU A 110 -3.22 -0.52 2.26
N PRO A 111 -4.00 -0.09 1.26
CA PRO A 111 -5.41 -0.41 1.18
C PRO A 111 -5.64 -1.93 1.12
N LYS A 112 -6.69 -2.42 1.81
CA LYS A 112 -7.00 -3.85 1.94
C LYS A 112 -7.45 -4.56 0.64
N ASN A 113 -7.56 -3.85 -0.48
CA ASN A 113 -7.80 -4.41 -1.81
C ASN A 113 -6.79 -3.78 -2.79
N ASP A 114 -5.64 -4.42 -3.00
CA ASP A 114 -4.56 -3.94 -3.88
C ASP A 114 -5.02 -3.61 -5.32
N ASN A 115 -6.17 -4.13 -5.74
CA ASN A 115 -6.68 -3.95 -7.09
C ASN A 115 -7.67 -2.78 -7.22
N LEU A 116 -8.22 -2.23 -6.13
CA LEU A 116 -9.26 -1.20 -6.20
C LEU A 116 -8.78 0.13 -5.61
N ILE A 117 -8.59 1.11 -6.48
CA ILE A 117 -8.25 2.49 -6.11
C ILE A 117 -9.53 3.33 -6.19
N THR A 118 -9.84 4.11 -5.15
CA THR A 118 -11.05 4.94 -5.08
C THR A 118 -10.71 6.41 -4.87
N TYR A 119 -11.30 7.28 -5.69
CA TYR A 119 -11.24 8.73 -5.52
C TYR A 119 -12.63 9.31 -5.38
N ASN A 120 -12.93 9.83 -4.19
CA ASN A 120 -14.14 10.61 -3.95
C ASN A 120 -13.90 12.08 -4.31
N VAL A 121 -14.95 12.85 -4.62
CA VAL A 121 -14.84 14.29 -4.91
C VAL A 121 -14.30 15.14 -3.74
N ASN A 122 -14.31 14.61 -2.52
CA ASN A 122 -13.69 15.26 -1.35
C ASN A 122 -12.16 15.06 -1.28
N HIS A 123 -11.59 14.22 -2.15
CA HIS A 123 -10.15 13.99 -2.18
C HIS A 123 -9.43 15.26 -2.64
N PRO A 124 -8.35 15.71 -1.98
CA PRO A 124 -7.71 17.00 -2.25
C PRO A 124 -7.11 17.14 -3.65
N ALA A 125 -6.84 16.01 -4.32
CA ALA A 125 -6.37 15.98 -5.71
C ALA A 125 -7.49 15.95 -6.75
N VAL A 126 -8.77 15.88 -6.33
CA VAL A 126 -9.92 15.93 -7.24
C VAL A 126 -10.51 17.33 -7.19
N HIS A 127 -10.76 17.90 -8.36
CA HIS A 127 -11.10 19.31 -8.52
C HIS A 127 -12.30 19.50 -9.47
N THR A 128 -12.85 20.71 -9.45
CA THR A 128 -13.93 21.14 -10.36
C THR A 128 -13.64 22.52 -10.92
N GLN A 129 -13.98 22.75 -12.19
CA GLN A 129 -13.87 24.05 -12.86
C GLN A 129 -15.21 24.79 -12.91
N VAL A 130 -16.31 24.06 -13.17
CA VAL A 130 -17.63 24.64 -13.48
C VAL A 130 -18.77 24.13 -12.59
N GLY A 131 -18.46 23.37 -11.55
CA GLY A 131 -19.42 22.85 -10.57
C GLY A 131 -19.21 23.39 -9.16
N SER A 132 -20.05 22.91 -8.24
CA SER A 132 -19.95 23.18 -6.81
C SER A 132 -20.14 21.91 -5.99
N MET A 133 -19.47 21.83 -4.84
CA MET A 133 -19.65 20.73 -3.90
C MET A 133 -21.00 20.87 -3.17
N GLN A 134 -21.86 19.87 -3.29
CA GLN A 134 -23.14 19.80 -2.58
C GLN A 134 -23.34 18.37 -2.07
N ALA A 135 -23.53 18.22 -0.76
CA ALA A 135 -23.78 16.93 -0.11
C ALA A 135 -22.79 15.80 -0.50
N GLY A 136 -21.50 16.13 -0.65
CA GLY A 136 -20.46 15.16 -1.02
C GLY A 136 -20.46 14.76 -2.51
N GLN A 137 -21.03 15.60 -3.38
CA GLN A 137 -21.03 15.44 -4.83
C GLN A 137 -20.63 16.76 -5.50
N TYR A 138 -19.95 16.69 -6.64
CA TYR A 138 -19.90 17.83 -7.56
C TYR A 138 -21.18 17.89 -8.36
N VAL A 139 -21.82 19.06 -8.36
CA VAL A 139 -23.05 19.33 -9.09
C VAL A 139 -22.81 20.45 -10.10
N THR A 140 -23.26 20.26 -11.34
CA THR A 140 -23.20 21.26 -12.41
C THR A 140 -23.79 22.61 -11.99
N ALA A 141 -23.15 23.71 -12.39
CA ALA A 141 -23.64 25.07 -12.19
C ALA A 141 -24.11 25.74 -13.50
N PHE A 142 -24.53 24.94 -14.49
CA PHE A 142 -24.96 25.40 -15.82
C PHE A 142 -23.93 26.30 -16.54
N LYS A 143 -22.66 25.88 -16.44
CA LYS A 143 -21.52 26.49 -17.13
C LYS A 143 -20.74 25.39 -17.84
N GLU A 144 -20.23 25.71 -19.00
CA GLU A 144 -19.46 24.79 -19.84
C GLU A 144 -18.03 24.61 -19.33
N GLY A 145 -17.59 23.37 -19.14
CA GLY A 145 -16.22 23.04 -18.72
C GLY A 145 -16.11 21.72 -17.94
N HIS A 146 -15.02 21.53 -17.22
CA HIS A 146 -14.78 20.31 -16.44
C HIS A 146 -15.51 20.34 -15.09
N LEU A 147 -16.52 19.49 -14.94
CA LEU A 147 -17.20 19.27 -13.67
C LEU A 147 -16.31 18.51 -12.67
N LEU A 148 -15.47 17.60 -13.17
CA LEU A 148 -14.48 16.86 -12.41
C LEU A 148 -13.18 16.79 -13.21
N TYR A 149 -12.05 16.97 -12.52
CA TYR A 149 -10.71 16.70 -13.06
C TYR A 149 -9.74 16.32 -11.92
N GLY A 150 -8.62 15.68 -12.21
CA GLY A 150 -7.69 15.05 -11.24
C GLY A 150 -7.67 13.50 -11.30
N PRO A 151 -6.76 12.79 -10.59
CA PRO A 151 -5.96 13.26 -9.47
C PRO A 151 -4.48 13.49 -9.77
N PHE A 152 -4.07 13.41 -11.04
CA PHE A 152 -2.68 13.58 -11.48
C PHE A 152 -1.73 12.51 -10.91
N ILE A 153 -2.13 11.25 -11.05
CA ILE A 153 -1.44 10.11 -10.44
C ILE A 153 -0.66 9.30 -11.47
N GLY A 154 0.25 8.44 -10.99
CA GLY A 154 0.69 7.30 -11.78
C GLY A 154 -0.21 6.10 -11.51
N LEU A 155 -0.40 5.25 -12.52
CA LEU A 155 -0.98 3.91 -12.35
C LEU A 155 0.09 2.87 -12.71
N PRO A 156 0.17 1.75 -11.97
CA PRO A 156 0.98 0.60 -12.38
C PRO A 156 0.58 0.08 -13.76
N LEU A 157 1.49 -0.64 -14.43
CA LEU A 157 1.17 -1.35 -15.66
C LEU A 157 0.03 -2.35 -15.41
N GLY A 158 -0.90 -2.45 -16.36
CA GLY A 158 -2.03 -3.38 -16.28
C GLY A 158 -3.31 -2.85 -16.92
N GLN A 159 -4.32 -3.71 -16.94
CA GLN A 159 -5.65 -3.39 -17.46
C GLN A 159 -6.58 -2.99 -16.31
N TYR A 160 -7.25 -1.86 -16.43
CA TYR A 160 -8.11 -1.30 -15.41
C TYR A 160 -9.53 -1.09 -15.92
N GLU A 161 -10.50 -1.42 -15.07
CA GLU A 161 -11.87 -0.96 -15.16
C GLU A 161 -11.97 0.40 -14.45
N LEU A 162 -12.32 1.45 -15.19
CA LEU A 162 -12.65 2.75 -14.61
C LEU A 162 -14.18 2.93 -14.55
N LYS A 163 -14.71 3.17 -13.36
CA LYS A 163 -16.13 3.51 -13.15
C LYS A 163 -16.25 4.90 -12.54
N ILE A 164 -17.05 5.76 -13.15
CA ILE A 164 -17.39 7.09 -12.62
C ILE A 164 -18.80 7.05 -12.06
N PHE A 165 -18.94 7.42 -10.79
CA PHE A 165 -20.20 7.33 -10.06
C PHE A 165 -20.91 8.67 -10.03
N GLY A 166 -22.19 8.69 -10.41
CA GLY A 166 -22.94 9.93 -10.53
C GLY A 166 -24.40 9.75 -10.91
N GLU A 167 -25.06 10.87 -11.16
CA GLU A 167 -26.43 10.97 -11.66
C GLU A 167 -26.45 11.94 -12.83
N VAL A 168 -27.19 11.60 -13.89
CA VAL A 168 -27.39 12.46 -15.06
C VAL A 168 -28.90 12.66 -15.26
N LYS A 169 -29.30 13.86 -15.68
CA LYS A 169 -30.69 14.15 -16.07
C LYS A 169 -30.75 14.50 -17.56
N GLU A 170 -31.90 14.28 -18.20
CA GLU A 170 -32.07 14.27 -19.67
C GLU A 170 -31.64 15.56 -20.42
N LYS A 171 -31.48 16.71 -19.76
CA LYS A 171 -31.12 17.98 -20.40
C LYS A 171 -29.59 18.13 -20.52
N GLY A 172 -29.08 18.48 -21.72
CA GLY A 172 -27.65 18.77 -22.02
C GLY A 172 -26.69 17.57 -21.94
N PHE A 173 -27.18 16.44 -21.47
CA PHE A 173 -26.41 15.24 -21.22
C PHE A 173 -25.76 14.57 -22.46
N PRO A 174 -26.38 14.50 -23.65
CA PRO A 174 -25.80 13.79 -24.79
C PRO A 174 -24.44 14.30 -25.30
N GLN A 175 -24.03 15.50 -24.90
CA GLN A 175 -22.73 16.10 -25.24
C GLN A 175 -21.72 16.01 -24.10
N SER A 176 -22.16 15.60 -22.91
CA SER A 176 -21.29 15.41 -21.76
C SER A 176 -20.49 14.12 -21.93
N HIS A 177 -19.22 14.15 -21.57
CA HIS A 177 -18.33 13.01 -21.73
C HIS A 177 -17.32 12.93 -20.58
N ALA A 178 -16.79 11.74 -20.38
CA ALA A 178 -15.66 11.49 -19.53
C ALA A 178 -14.47 11.03 -20.37
N ASP A 179 -13.27 11.34 -19.89
CA ASP A 179 -12.05 10.82 -20.47
C ASP A 179 -10.97 10.60 -19.41
N VAL A 180 -10.00 9.77 -19.76
CA VAL A 180 -8.76 9.58 -19.01
C VAL A 180 -7.65 10.13 -19.86
N SER A 181 -6.82 11.01 -19.30
CA SER A 181 -5.77 11.68 -20.05
C SER A 181 -4.47 11.80 -19.26
N VAL A 182 -3.38 12.00 -19.99
CA VAL A 182 -2.04 12.28 -19.46
C VAL A 182 -1.47 13.53 -20.14
N SER A 183 -0.26 13.95 -19.76
CA SER A 183 0.43 15.09 -20.37
C SER A 183 -0.41 16.38 -20.32
N SER A 184 -0.98 16.66 -19.14
CA SER A 184 -1.88 17.81 -18.90
C SER A 184 -3.08 17.85 -19.84
N GLY A 185 -3.66 16.69 -20.14
CA GLY A 185 -4.90 16.58 -20.91
C GLY A 185 -4.72 16.54 -22.42
N THR A 186 -3.48 16.45 -22.93
CA THR A 186 -3.18 16.47 -24.38
C THR A 186 -3.21 15.09 -25.01
N GLN A 187 -2.98 14.03 -24.24
CA GLN A 187 -3.06 12.64 -24.70
C GLN A 187 -4.20 11.94 -23.98
N ILE A 188 -5.21 11.49 -24.73
CA ILE A 188 -6.38 10.80 -24.21
C ILE A 188 -6.15 9.28 -24.31
N LEU A 189 -6.25 8.60 -23.17
CA LEU A 189 -6.08 7.15 -23.04
C LEU A 189 -7.42 6.39 -23.14
N ALA A 190 -8.51 7.00 -22.67
CA ALA A 190 -9.86 6.47 -22.79
C ALA A 190 -10.87 7.62 -22.88
N HIS A 191 -11.98 7.42 -23.58
CA HIS A 191 -13.03 8.43 -23.74
C HIS A 191 -14.40 7.76 -23.89
N GLN A 192 -15.42 8.34 -23.25
CA GLN A 192 -16.79 7.87 -23.36
C GLN A 192 -17.77 9.03 -23.16
N TYR A 193 -18.82 9.10 -23.99
CA TYR A 193 -19.99 9.91 -23.65
C TYR A 193 -20.66 9.36 -22.40
N LEU A 194 -21.18 10.25 -21.56
CA LEU A 194 -21.84 9.80 -20.34
C LEU A 194 -23.11 9.01 -20.69
N ASP A 195 -23.44 7.99 -19.90
CA ASP A 195 -24.65 7.18 -20.02
C ASP A 195 -25.50 7.22 -18.71
N ASN A 196 -26.77 6.80 -18.79
CA ASN A 196 -27.67 6.67 -17.65
C ASN A 196 -28.23 5.25 -17.50
N ALA A 197 -27.63 4.28 -18.21
CA ALA A 197 -28.14 2.92 -18.30
C ALA A 197 -28.00 2.18 -16.96
N ASN A 198 -26.96 2.51 -16.19
CA ASN A 198 -26.68 1.93 -14.90
C ASN A 198 -26.96 2.94 -13.79
N ASN A 199 -27.99 2.67 -12.98
CA ASN A 199 -28.30 3.48 -11.79
C ASN A 199 -27.02 3.71 -10.95
N ASN A 200 -26.51 4.94 -10.98
CA ASN A 200 -25.33 5.46 -10.28
C ASN A 200 -23.96 5.38 -10.99
N ILE A 201 -23.83 4.81 -12.18
CA ILE A 201 -22.59 4.82 -12.97
C ILE A 201 -22.87 5.60 -14.25
N ILE A 202 -22.14 6.68 -14.45
CA ILE A 202 -22.34 7.61 -15.58
C ILE A 202 -21.29 7.45 -16.67
N ALA A 203 -20.18 6.77 -16.37
CA ALA A 203 -19.19 6.34 -17.35
C ALA A 203 -18.50 5.08 -16.83
N HIS A 204 -18.22 4.17 -17.75
CA HIS A 204 -17.55 2.91 -17.53
C HIS A 204 -16.59 2.63 -18.70
N MET A 205 -15.29 2.73 -18.44
CA MET A 205 -14.23 2.63 -19.44
C MET A 205 -13.24 1.52 -19.08
N GLN A 206 -12.64 0.93 -20.12
CA GLN A 206 -11.46 0.06 -20.00
C GLN A 206 -10.21 0.89 -20.29
N LEU A 207 -9.14 0.62 -19.54
CA LEU A 207 -7.88 1.36 -19.64
C LEU A 207 -6.69 0.40 -19.60
N ASP A 208 -5.90 0.39 -20.66
CA ASP A 208 -4.66 -0.38 -20.75
C ASP A 208 -3.46 0.52 -20.47
N ILE A 209 -2.78 0.29 -19.35
CA ILE A 209 -1.52 0.96 -19.00
C ILE A 209 -0.37 0.04 -19.40
N THR A 210 0.16 0.22 -20.61
CA THR A 210 1.24 -0.59 -21.18
C THR A 210 2.63 0.00 -20.94
N GLU A 211 2.70 1.27 -20.54
CA GLU A 211 3.91 1.99 -20.16
C GLU A 211 3.70 2.81 -18.89
N LYS A 212 4.78 3.25 -18.26
CA LYS A 212 4.70 4.04 -17.03
C LYS A 212 4.05 5.39 -17.34
N VAL A 213 2.87 5.63 -16.76
CA VAL A 213 2.17 6.92 -16.85
C VAL A 213 2.39 7.73 -15.57
N GLU A 214 2.60 9.04 -15.73
CA GLU A 214 2.64 10.03 -14.64
C GLU A 214 1.64 11.14 -14.95
N GLY A 215 1.01 11.71 -13.92
CA GLY A 215 0.06 12.80 -14.10
C GLY A 215 -1.25 12.40 -14.77
N LEU A 216 -1.66 11.13 -14.67
CA LEU A 216 -2.94 10.63 -15.18
C LEU A 216 -4.10 11.33 -14.48
N GLU A 217 -5.05 11.75 -15.29
CA GLU A 217 -6.19 12.55 -14.92
C GLU A 217 -7.49 11.95 -15.46
N VAL A 218 -8.50 11.82 -14.60
CA VAL A 218 -9.87 11.51 -14.98
C VAL A 218 -10.64 12.81 -15.09
N ARG A 219 -11.28 13.05 -16.23
CA ARG A 219 -12.02 14.28 -16.51
C ARG A 219 -13.48 13.97 -16.81
N VAL A 220 -14.37 14.84 -16.35
CA VAL A 220 -15.79 14.85 -16.74
C VAL A 220 -16.12 16.24 -17.26
N TRP A 221 -16.36 16.34 -18.56
CA TRP A 221 -16.73 17.58 -19.23
C TRP A 221 -18.24 17.68 -19.41
N VAL A 222 -18.78 18.88 -19.23
CA VAL A 222 -20.22 19.17 -19.34
C VAL A 222 -20.48 20.46 -20.13
N PRO A 223 -21.55 20.52 -20.96
CA PRO A 223 -22.01 21.76 -21.58
C PRO A 223 -22.80 22.62 -20.59
N SER A 224 -23.07 23.88 -20.97
CA SER A 224 -23.75 24.86 -20.12
C SER A 224 -25.21 24.53 -19.79
N ASP A 225 -25.85 23.60 -20.50
CA ASP A 225 -27.24 23.20 -20.29
C ASP A 225 -27.40 21.84 -19.58
N ALA A 226 -26.29 21.17 -19.24
CA ALA A 226 -26.31 19.87 -18.59
C ALA A 226 -26.61 19.95 -17.08
N TYR A 227 -27.34 18.95 -16.58
CA TYR A 227 -27.50 18.71 -15.15
C TYR A 227 -26.94 17.35 -14.75
N ILE A 228 -25.77 17.36 -14.11
CA ILE A 228 -25.00 16.15 -13.73
C ILE A 228 -24.51 16.29 -12.29
N LYS A 229 -24.49 15.16 -11.59
CA LYS A 229 -23.83 15.02 -10.28
C LYS A 229 -22.75 13.94 -10.37
N VAL A 230 -21.59 14.20 -9.77
CA VAL A 230 -20.47 13.24 -9.71
C VAL A 230 -20.05 13.05 -8.25
N ARG A 231 -19.90 11.80 -7.81
CA ARG A 231 -19.48 11.44 -6.45
C ARG A 231 -18.00 11.08 -6.36
N GLY A 232 -17.45 10.56 -7.46
CA GLY A 232 -16.10 10.05 -7.51
C GLY A 232 -15.96 8.99 -8.59
N TYR A 233 -14.83 8.30 -8.58
CA TYR A 233 -14.51 7.23 -9.52
C TYR A 233 -13.62 6.18 -8.88
N THR A 234 -13.55 5.01 -9.50
CA THR A 234 -12.69 3.90 -9.08
C THR A 234 -11.90 3.34 -10.24
N PHE A 235 -10.66 2.95 -9.99
CA PHE A 235 -9.90 2.05 -10.86
C PHE A 235 -9.87 0.66 -10.23
N LEU A 236 -10.37 -0.34 -10.94
CA LEU A 236 -10.22 -1.75 -10.58
C LEU A 236 -9.22 -2.40 -11.55
N LEU A 237 -8.06 -2.82 -11.08
CA LEU A 237 -7.13 -3.64 -11.85
C LEU A 237 -7.80 -5.01 -12.15
N ILE A 238 -8.08 -5.28 -13.43
CA ILE A 238 -8.81 -6.47 -13.89
C ILE A 238 -7.87 -7.68 -13.97
N ASN A 239 -6.59 -7.46 -14.28
CA ASN A 239 -5.61 -8.53 -14.49
C ASN A 239 -4.73 -8.80 -13.27
N ALA A 240 -5.32 -8.99 -12.08
CA ALA A 240 -4.59 -9.59 -10.96
C ALA A 240 -4.21 -11.06 -11.22
N ASP A 241 -4.92 -11.70 -12.14
CA ASP A 241 -4.85 -13.14 -12.45
C ASP A 241 -3.95 -13.45 -13.68
N GLN A 242 -3.46 -12.46 -14.42
CA GLN A 242 -2.48 -12.65 -15.51
C GLN A 242 -1.03 -12.52 -15.02
N GLY A 243 -0.85 -12.43 -13.70
CA GLY A 243 0.43 -12.31 -13.05
C GLY A 243 0.86 -10.89 -12.72
N LYS A 244 1.88 -10.81 -11.87
CA LYS A 244 2.43 -9.59 -11.27
C LYS A 244 3.89 -9.44 -11.68
N THR A 245 4.26 -8.26 -12.17
CA THR A 245 5.65 -7.91 -12.49
C THR A 245 6.20 -6.94 -11.44
N PHE A 246 7.34 -7.29 -10.86
CA PHE A 246 8.05 -6.50 -9.86
C PHE A 246 9.40 -6.07 -10.44
N LEU A 247 9.52 -4.81 -10.86
CA LEU A 247 10.80 -4.22 -11.21
C LEU A 247 11.66 -4.09 -9.95
N VAL A 248 12.99 -4.18 -10.04
CA VAL A 248 13.88 -4.08 -8.86
C VAL A 248 13.82 -2.74 -8.11
N VAL A 249 13.18 -1.72 -8.68
CA VAL A 249 12.89 -0.44 -8.02
C VAL A 249 11.58 -0.45 -7.23
N ASP A 250 10.81 -1.53 -7.31
CA ASP A 250 9.60 -1.74 -6.50
C ASP A 250 9.98 -1.75 -5.02
N PRO A 251 9.34 -0.93 -4.17
CA PRO A 251 9.70 -0.81 -2.76
C PRO A 251 9.54 -2.12 -1.96
N ARG A 252 8.79 -3.09 -2.48
CA ARG A 252 8.64 -4.41 -1.89
C ARG A 252 9.85 -5.31 -2.15
N LEU A 253 10.66 -5.00 -3.16
CA LEU A 253 11.92 -5.65 -3.43
C LEU A 253 13.06 -4.90 -2.75
N GLN A 254 13.84 -5.62 -1.96
CA GLN A 254 14.94 -5.07 -1.16
C GLN A 254 16.24 -5.76 -1.52
N SER A 255 17.36 -5.08 -1.24
CA SER A 255 18.69 -5.60 -1.47
C SER A 255 19.58 -5.35 -0.26
N ALA A 256 20.26 -6.40 0.22
CA ALA A 256 21.21 -6.28 1.32
C ALA A 256 22.64 -6.01 0.81
N VAL A 257 22.98 -6.57 -0.36
CA VAL A 257 24.35 -6.53 -0.90
C VAL A 257 24.43 -6.07 -2.35
N GLY A 258 23.31 -5.72 -2.98
CA GLY A 258 23.28 -5.24 -4.35
C GLY A 258 23.36 -3.73 -4.47
N THR A 259 23.73 -3.25 -5.66
CA THR A 259 23.64 -1.84 -6.04
C THR A 259 22.58 -1.68 -7.11
N ILE A 260 21.57 -0.84 -6.87
CA ILE A 260 20.50 -0.56 -7.83
C ILE A 260 20.90 0.64 -8.70
N LYS A 261 21.04 0.42 -10.01
CA LYS A 261 21.27 1.48 -11.02
C LYS A 261 20.63 1.07 -12.33
N ASN A 262 20.14 2.04 -13.10
CA ASN A 262 19.58 1.82 -14.46
C ASN A 262 18.51 0.72 -14.53
N GLY A 263 17.65 0.61 -13.52
CA GLY A 263 16.56 -0.39 -13.50
C GLY A 263 17.01 -1.84 -13.27
N GLN A 264 18.22 -2.06 -12.77
CA GLN A 264 18.70 -3.38 -12.36
C GLN A 264 19.40 -3.32 -10.99
N VAL A 265 19.38 -4.44 -10.26
CA VAL A 265 20.22 -4.66 -9.08
C VAL A 265 21.40 -5.54 -9.49
N SER A 266 22.62 -5.07 -9.24
CA SER A 266 23.85 -5.79 -9.60
C SER A 266 24.64 -6.17 -8.35
N THR A 267 25.39 -7.26 -8.41
CA THR A 267 26.28 -7.67 -7.33
C THR A 267 27.33 -6.59 -7.04
N SER A 268 27.76 -6.47 -5.78
CA SER A 268 28.71 -5.44 -5.32
C SER A 268 30.04 -5.99 -4.82
N GLY A 269 30.29 -7.29 -5.00
CA GLY A 269 31.46 -7.97 -4.41
C GLY A 269 31.30 -8.35 -2.93
N LYS A 270 30.07 -8.40 -2.42
CA LYS A 270 29.75 -8.82 -1.04
C LYS A 270 28.81 -10.02 -1.05
N SER A 271 29.01 -10.95 -0.13
CA SER A 271 28.09 -12.08 0.04
C SER A 271 26.84 -11.68 0.83
N GLY A 272 25.67 -12.13 0.37
CA GLY A 272 24.38 -11.91 1.02
C GLY A 272 23.20 -11.96 0.06
N HIS A 273 22.04 -11.47 0.50
CA HIS A 273 20.85 -11.36 -0.35
C HIS A 273 20.98 -10.20 -1.34
N LEU A 274 21.20 -10.54 -2.61
CA LEU A 274 21.20 -9.58 -3.72
C LEU A 274 19.81 -8.97 -3.90
N LEU A 275 18.76 -9.77 -3.73
CA LEU A 275 17.37 -9.36 -3.84
C LEU A 275 16.50 -10.22 -2.92
N PHE A 276 15.51 -9.63 -2.27
CA PHE A 276 14.48 -10.34 -1.50
C PHE A 276 13.17 -9.55 -1.46
N GLY A 277 12.03 -10.24 -1.35
CA GLY A 277 10.67 -9.68 -1.51
C GLY A 277 9.89 -10.43 -2.62
N PRO A 278 8.68 -10.04 -3.04
CA PRO A 278 7.93 -8.83 -2.70
C PRO A 278 6.96 -8.97 -1.52
N PHE A 279 6.98 -10.08 -0.78
CA PHE A 279 6.11 -10.32 0.39
C PHE A 279 4.61 -10.22 0.08
N ILE A 280 4.20 -10.78 -1.06
CA ILE A 280 2.81 -10.70 -1.51
C ILE A 280 1.99 -11.88 -1.04
N PRO A 281 0.68 -11.70 -0.81
CA PRO A 281 -0.21 -12.84 -0.70
C PRO A 281 -0.40 -13.51 -2.07
N LEU A 282 -0.53 -14.83 -2.05
CA LEU A 282 -0.97 -15.65 -3.18
C LEU A 282 -2.00 -16.66 -2.69
N ALA A 283 -3.05 -16.85 -3.49
CA ALA A 283 -4.01 -17.92 -3.22
C ALA A 283 -3.38 -19.29 -3.53
N LYS A 284 -3.99 -20.36 -3.03
CA LYS A 284 -3.68 -21.73 -3.47
C LYS A 284 -3.81 -21.84 -4.99
N GLY A 285 -2.89 -22.57 -5.62
CA GLY A 285 -2.84 -22.71 -7.07
C GLY A 285 -1.44 -22.98 -7.59
N SER A 286 -1.33 -23.11 -8.92
CA SER A 286 -0.07 -23.33 -9.63
C SER A 286 0.39 -22.05 -10.31
N TYR A 287 1.64 -21.69 -10.11
CA TYR A 287 2.25 -20.46 -10.58
C TYR A 287 3.59 -20.73 -11.27
N ILE A 288 4.01 -19.81 -12.12
CA ILE A 288 5.34 -19.68 -12.65
C ILE A 288 5.95 -18.37 -12.13
N ILE A 289 7.18 -18.45 -11.67
CA ILE A 289 7.98 -17.29 -11.25
C ILE A 289 9.16 -17.15 -12.20
N ASP A 290 9.18 -16.07 -12.96
CA ASP A 290 10.34 -15.68 -13.75
C ASP A 290 11.23 -14.73 -12.95
N VAL A 291 12.51 -15.00 -12.96
CA VAL A 291 13.54 -14.07 -12.51
C VAL A 291 14.32 -13.62 -13.73
N VAL A 292 14.10 -12.37 -14.15
CA VAL A 292 14.71 -11.80 -15.34
C VAL A 292 15.99 -11.08 -14.93
N GLY A 293 17.11 -11.52 -15.48
CA GLY A 293 18.45 -11.03 -15.18
C GLY A 293 19.50 -11.84 -15.90
N LYS A 294 20.78 -11.64 -15.56
CA LYS A 294 21.87 -12.42 -16.14
C LYS A 294 22.94 -12.70 -15.10
N CYS A 295 23.48 -13.91 -15.13
CA CYS A 295 24.65 -14.31 -14.37
C CYS A 295 25.80 -14.60 -15.32
N THR A 296 26.85 -13.79 -15.24
CA THR A 296 28.04 -13.88 -16.10
C THR A 296 29.14 -14.70 -15.44
N GLU A 297 29.23 -14.70 -14.11
CA GLU A 297 30.19 -15.49 -13.35
C GLU A 297 29.53 -16.00 -12.06
N ILE A 298 29.73 -17.29 -11.75
CA ILE A 298 29.23 -17.90 -10.52
C ILE A 298 30.39 -18.08 -9.57
N GLY A 299 30.27 -17.45 -8.40
CA GLY A 299 31.20 -17.63 -7.32
C GLY A 299 30.99 -18.93 -6.53
N LYS A 300 31.50 -18.99 -5.31
CA LYS A 300 31.32 -20.14 -4.40
C LYS A 300 29.86 -20.56 -4.21
N LEU A 301 28.92 -19.60 -4.17
CA LEU A 301 27.52 -19.89 -3.87
C LEU A 301 26.58 -18.84 -4.48
N ALA A 302 25.68 -19.29 -5.35
CA ALA A 302 24.58 -18.48 -5.84
C ALA A 302 23.30 -19.34 -5.94
N TYR A 303 22.20 -18.87 -5.37
CA TYR A 303 20.92 -19.61 -5.40
C TYR A 303 19.71 -18.66 -5.37
N ILE A 304 18.59 -19.16 -5.87
CA ILE A 304 17.27 -18.58 -5.68
C ILE A 304 16.50 -19.50 -4.75
N ASP A 305 15.84 -18.95 -3.74
CA ASP A 305 14.83 -19.68 -2.99
C ASP A 305 13.53 -18.88 -2.92
N ILE A 306 12.44 -19.63 -2.77
CA ILE A 306 11.09 -19.11 -2.61
C ILE A 306 10.69 -19.46 -1.20
N ALA A 307 10.32 -18.45 -0.42
CA ALA A 307 10.02 -18.59 0.99
C ALA A 307 8.69 -17.91 1.35
N THR A 308 8.19 -18.24 2.53
CA THR A 308 7.05 -17.59 3.18
C THR A 308 7.34 -17.41 4.68
N ASN A 309 6.44 -16.77 5.42
CA ASN A 309 6.57 -16.51 6.86
C ASN A 309 7.87 -15.74 7.20
N SER A 310 8.15 -14.68 6.45
CA SER A 310 9.37 -13.87 6.60
C SER A 310 10.65 -14.70 6.51
N GLY A 311 10.65 -15.68 5.60
CA GLY A 311 11.82 -16.49 5.30
C GLY A 311 12.01 -17.73 6.15
N SER A 312 11.12 -18.03 7.11
CA SER A 312 11.23 -19.19 8.00
C SER A 312 10.84 -20.51 7.34
N GLN A 313 10.03 -20.46 6.27
CA GLN A 313 9.59 -21.63 5.52
C GLN A 313 10.04 -21.49 4.07
N ILE A 314 10.86 -22.43 3.59
CA ILE A 314 11.35 -22.46 2.21
C ILE A 314 10.50 -23.46 1.43
N LEU A 315 9.86 -22.97 0.35
CA LEU A 315 9.02 -23.74 -0.56
C LEU A 315 9.85 -24.42 -1.65
N THR A 316 10.81 -23.71 -2.24
CA THR A 316 11.78 -24.27 -3.17
C THR A 316 13.11 -23.53 -3.08
N LYS A 317 14.22 -24.20 -3.41
CA LYS A 317 15.58 -23.63 -3.41
C LYS A 317 16.42 -24.29 -4.49
N ILE A 318 16.93 -23.46 -5.40
CA ILE A 318 17.61 -23.92 -6.62
C ILE A 318 18.90 -23.12 -6.82
N ALA A 319 19.99 -23.81 -7.15
CA ALA A 319 21.26 -23.17 -7.46
C ALA A 319 21.20 -22.43 -8.81
N ILE A 320 21.76 -21.22 -8.85
CA ILE A 320 21.86 -20.43 -10.08
C ILE A 320 22.94 -21.03 -10.97
N GLN A 321 22.69 -21.05 -12.28
CA GLN A 321 23.64 -21.49 -13.30
C GLN A 321 23.98 -20.32 -14.24
N LYS A 322 25.16 -20.39 -14.86
CA LYS A 322 25.60 -19.42 -15.86
C LYS A 322 24.82 -19.67 -17.14
N GLN A 323 24.46 -18.60 -17.83
CA GLN A 323 23.55 -18.68 -18.97
C GLN A 323 23.71 -17.53 -19.96
N ASP A 324 23.45 -17.84 -21.23
CA ASP A 324 23.44 -16.89 -22.33
C ASP A 324 22.02 -16.37 -22.56
N GLY A 325 21.60 -15.42 -21.72
CA GLY A 325 20.27 -14.80 -21.82
C GLY A 325 19.90 -13.98 -20.59
N ASP A 326 18.84 -13.17 -20.73
CA ASP A 326 18.31 -12.27 -19.70
C ASP A 326 17.23 -12.94 -18.81
N MET A 327 17.09 -14.27 -18.83
CA MET A 327 16.13 -15.02 -18.02
C MET A 327 16.85 -15.95 -17.04
N LEU A 328 17.18 -15.49 -15.82
CA LEU A 328 17.98 -16.24 -14.82
C LEU A 328 17.35 -17.56 -14.41
N MET A 329 16.02 -17.56 -14.28
CA MET A 329 15.31 -18.73 -13.85
C MET A 329 13.83 -18.59 -14.14
N GLN A 330 13.22 -19.72 -14.49
CA GLN A 330 11.78 -19.89 -14.50
C GLN A 330 11.46 -21.02 -13.52
N LEU A 331 10.64 -20.72 -12.52
CA LEU A 331 10.37 -21.59 -11.37
C LEU A 331 8.88 -21.94 -11.30
N PRO A 332 8.50 -23.21 -11.46
CA PRO A 332 7.14 -23.62 -11.10
C PRO A 332 6.97 -23.60 -9.58
N LEU A 333 5.80 -23.15 -9.13
CA LEU A 333 5.41 -23.09 -7.73
C LEU A 333 3.97 -23.59 -7.58
N ASP A 334 3.79 -24.70 -6.87
CA ASP A 334 2.48 -25.23 -6.49
C ASP A 334 2.18 -24.93 -5.03
N LEU A 335 1.07 -24.23 -4.79
CA LEU A 335 0.58 -23.87 -3.46
C LEU A 335 -0.67 -24.69 -3.12
N SER A 336 -0.58 -25.51 -2.07
CA SER A 336 -1.71 -26.28 -1.54
C SER A 336 -2.70 -25.46 -0.72
N GLU A 337 -2.28 -24.28 -0.26
CA GLU A 337 -3.04 -23.36 0.58
C GLU A 337 -2.68 -21.91 0.24
N ASP A 338 -3.52 -20.98 0.68
CA ASP A 338 -3.27 -19.55 0.53
C ASP A 338 -2.08 -19.15 1.42
N ILE A 339 -1.20 -18.30 0.91
CA ILE A 339 -0.05 -17.74 1.64
C ILE A 339 -0.16 -16.22 1.69
N GLU A 340 0.30 -15.61 2.79
CA GLU A 340 0.20 -14.14 2.97
C GLU A 340 1.44 -13.36 2.51
N GLY A 341 2.60 -14.03 2.37
CA GLY A 341 3.87 -13.35 2.16
C GLY A 341 4.91 -14.15 1.39
N LEU A 342 4.63 -14.43 0.11
CA LEU A 342 5.60 -15.01 -0.82
C LEU A 342 6.82 -14.10 -0.95
N GLU A 343 7.99 -14.68 -0.76
CA GLU A 343 9.28 -14.02 -0.84
C GLU A 343 10.19 -14.79 -1.81
N VAL A 344 10.61 -14.13 -2.89
CA VAL A 344 11.65 -14.59 -3.81
C VAL A 344 12.98 -14.01 -3.34
N ARG A 345 13.93 -14.87 -2.94
CA ARG A 345 15.23 -14.44 -2.42
C ARG A 345 16.35 -14.95 -3.30
N ILE A 346 17.29 -14.06 -3.61
CA ILE A 346 18.46 -14.34 -4.43
C ILE A 346 19.69 -14.11 -3.56
N TYR A 347 20.41 -15.18 -3.26
CA TYR A 347 21.64 -15.13 -2.48
C TYR A 347 22.85 -15.29 -3.40
N VAL A 348 23.90 -14.53 -3.11
CA VAL A 348 25.17 -14.56 -3.85
C VAL A 348 26.38 -14.56 -2.90
N SER A 349 27.49 -15.13 -3.36
CA SER A 349 28.81 -15.01 -2.75
C SER A 349 29.57 -13.79 -3.30
N GLU A 350 30.63 -13.36 -2.61
CA GLU A 350 31.40 -12.15 -2.99
C GLU A 350 31.99 -12.18 -4.40
N ASP A 351 32.18 -13.37 -4.96
CA ASP A 351 32.80 -13.66 -6.25
C ASP A 351 31.78 -13.93 -7.38
N THR A 352 30.48 -13.72 -7.14
CA THR A 352 29.44 -13.86 -8.15
C THR A 352 29.22 -12.55 -8.91
N GLU A 353 29.21 -12.62 -10.25
CA GLU A 353 28.85 -11.50 -11.14
C GLU A 353 27.49 -11.75 -11.78
N MET A 354 26.50 -10.97 -11.37
CA MET A 354 25.16 -11.04 -11.94
C MET A 354 24.37 -9.74 -11.75
N TYR A 355 23.27 -9.63 -12.48
CA TYR A 355 22.24 -8.64 -12.23
C TYR A 355 20.84 -9.24 -12.35
N VAL A 356 19.86 -8.58 -11.72
CA VAL A 356 18.44 -8.87 -11.84
C VAL A 356 17.73 -7.58 -12.25
N LYS A 357 16.76 -7.67 -13.15
CA LYS A 357 15.96 -6.55 -13.67
C LYS A 357 14.54 -6.55 -13.09
N ARG A 358 13.91 -7.72 -13.05
CA ARG A 358 12.53 -7.90 -12.56
C ARG A 358 12.23 -9.33 -12.15
N ILE A 359 11.15 -9.49 -11.41
CA ILE A 359 10.51 -10.77 -11.08
C ILE A 359 9.10 -10.75 -11.66
N ASN A 360 8.69 -11.78 -12.38
CA ASN A 360 7.29 -11.98 -12.78
C ASN A 360 6.71 -13.17 -12.00
N ILE A 361 5.45 -13.10 -11.62
CA ILE A 361 4.74 -14.18 -10.91
C ILE A 361 3.37 -14.32 -11.54
N TYR A 362 3.08 -15.41 -12.24
CA TYR A 362 1.83 -15.59 -12.98
C TYR A 362 1.28 -17.02 -12.85
N PRO A 363 -0.03 -17.27 -12.99
CA PRO A 363 -0.56 -18.64 -12.92
C PRO A 363 -0.01 -19.53 -14.04
N ALA A 364 0.25 -20.80 -13.76
CA ALA A 364 0.80 -21.73 -14.76
C ALA A 364 -0.17 -22.08 -15.91
N ASN A 365 -1.44 -21.69 -15.80
CA ASN A 365 -2.48 -21.93 -16.82
C ASN A 365 -2.71 -20.74 -17.76
N SER A 366 -1.94 -19.65 -17.66
CA SER A 366 -1.94 -18.61 -18.69
C SER A 366 -1.04 -19.06 -19.84
N GLU A 367 -1.62 -19.51 -20.94
CA GLU A 367 -0.92 -19.54 -22.23
C GLU A 367 -0.37 -18.11 -22.47
N MET A 368 0.95 -17.95 -22.48
CA MET A 368 1.56 -16.78 -23.12
C MET A 368 1.26 -16.93 -24.60
N ASP A 369 0.50 -16.00 -25.17
CA ASP A 369 0.46 -15.83 -26.62
C ASP A 369 1.89 -15.58 -27.11
N GLU A 370 2.52 -16.63 -27.65
CA GLU A 370 3.73 -16.53 -28.45
C GLU A 370 3.39 -15.87 -29.79
N GLU A 371 3.30 -14.54 -29.83
CA GLU A 371 3.36 -13.82 -31.11
C GLU A 371 3.85 -12.38 -30.89
N ASP A 372 5.18 -12.22 -30.81
CA ASP A 372 5.86 -10.98 -31.21
C ASP A 372 7.30 -11.30 -31.63
N SER A 373 7.43 -12.26 -32.56
CA SER A 373 8.62 -12.35 -33.40
C SER A 373 8.52 -11.24 -34.45
N PHE A 374 9.27 -10.15 -34.26
CA PHE A 374 9.52 -9.17 -35.30
C PHE A 374 10.25 -9.84 -36.48
N GLU A 375 9.49 -10.36 -37.44
CA GLU A 375 10.03 -10.68 -38.75
C GLU A 375 10.36 -9.38 -39.50
N THR A 376 11.57 -9.40 -40.04
CA THR A 376 12.19 -8.31 -40.78
C THR A 376 11.52 -8.20 -42.15
N ILE A 377 10.68 -7.18 -42.37
CA ILE A 377 10.30 -6.83 -43.75
C ILE A 377 11.39 -5.94 -44.33
N GLY A 378 12.26 -6.58 -45.11
CA GLY A 378 13.27 -5.95 -45.91
C GLY A 378 12.70 -5.02 -46.99
N LEU A 379 13.38 -3.90 -47.17
CA LEU A 379 13.33 -3.05 -48.35
C LEU A 379 13.66 -3.86 -49.62
N LYS A 380 12.81 -3.72 -50.65
CA LYS A 380 13.07 -3.79 -52.10
C LYS A 380 11.73 -3.42 -52.78
N ALA A 381 11.62 -2.49 -53.72
CA ALA A 381 12.57 -1.66 -54.46
C ALA A 381 11.88 -0.32 -54.79
#